data_AF-A0A7C5I3C1-F1
#
_entry.id   AF-A0A7C5I3C1-F1
#
_cell.length_a   1.000
_cell.length_b   1.000
_cell.length_c   1.000
_cell.angle_alpha   90.00
_cell.angle_beta   90.00
_cell.angle_gamma   90.00
#
_symmetry.space_group_name_H-M   'P 1'
#
loop_
_entity.id
_entity.type
_entity.pdbx_description
1 polymer ?
#
loop_
_entity_poly.entity_id
_entity_poly.type
_entity_poly.pdbx_seq_one_letter_code
_entity_poly.pdbx_strand_id
1 'polypeptide(L)'
;MTKRNIVSGLLLLLLTFFLFCGTPAPEHELNYFDRDSLPTENIRLSILYPSPGSLNSLIKLKERGIFGDENLEIVGIFHQDERTDYQKSLALVKEKNLNWIKFHRLTGSLTKDSLFQENELTPEFKKIVARSDGMIFFGGADIPPYIYGEKTNLLTSISTPIRHFLELSFVFHLLGGYQNSDFIPLLESYPDFPVLGICLGEQTLNVGTGGSMIQDIWSEKYEKYSLEDVLSLHKNNWHYNPYSRLYPEKNLFRYNLHPIRFSPDGLFVRKFGFSPQETPLICSSHHQAVDSLGKGMKVCATTLDENVIEAVEHEKYRNVLGIQFHPEFPLLWDQEASFLFSPQDEEEFIPLETLKNSPPSFSFHKKIWSWFYESLKEFHQSKLKNQK
;
A
#
# COMPACT_ATOMS: atom_id res chain seq x y z
N MET A 1 -70.72 2.29 -32.63
CA MET A 1 -69.55 2.05 -31.77
C MET A 1 -68.36 2.80 -32.37
N THR A 2 -68.03 3.92 -31.74
CA THR A 2 -66.98 4.87 -32.11
C THR A 2 -65.62 4.40 -31.60
N LYS A 3 -64.59 4.34 -32.46
CA LYS A 3 -63.20 4.54 -32.01
C LYS A 3 -62.46 5.45 -32.99
N ARG A 4 -62.13 6.63 -32.44
CA ARG A 4 -61.30 7.71 -32.99
C ARG A 4 -59.82 7.37 -32.87
N ASN A 5 -59.05 7.91 -33.82
CA ASN A 5 -57.61 8.18 -33.73
C ASN A 5 -57.22 8.89 -32.43
N ILE A 6 -56.10 8.50 -31.82
CA ILE A 6 -55.22 9.44 -31.10
C ILE A 6 -53.76 9.05 -31.36
N VAL A 7 -53.05 9.99 -31.99
CA VAL A 7 -51.59 10.10 -32.04
C VAL A 7 -51.14 10.70 -30.71
N SER A 8 -50.12 10.12 -30.09
CA SER A 8 -49.39 10.65 -28.93
C SER A 8 -48.05 9.93 -28.90
N GLY A 9 -46.89 10.56 -29.10
CA GLY A 9 -46.42 11.81 -28.52
C GLY A 9 -45.19 11.44 -27.71
N LEU A 10 -44.06 11.24 -28.39
CA LEU A 10 -42.79 10.87 -27.76
C LEU A 10 -42.20 12.13 -27.11
N LEU A 11 -42.45 12.31 -25.81
CA LEU A 11 -41.87 13.39 -25.02
C LEU A 11 -40.48 12.96 -24.56
N LEU A 12 -39.44 13.50 -25.21
CA LEU A 12 -38.05 13.32 -24.82
C LEU A 12 -37.80 14.15 -23.55
N LEU A 13 -37.78 13.52 -22.39
CA LEU A 13 -37.35 14.14 -21.14
C LEU A 13 -35.82 14.25 -21.15
N LEU A 14 -35.31 15.43 -21.48
CA LEU A 14 -33.93 15.85 -21.23
C LEU A 14 -33.71 15.95 -19.71
N LEU A 15 -33.28 14.86 -19.10
CA LEU A 15 -32.69 14.88 -17.76
C LEU A 15 -31.33 15.58 -17.85
N THR A 16 -31.30 16.86 -17.48
CA THR A 16 -30.08 17.60 -17.19
C THR A 16 -29.38 16.96 -16.00
N PHE A 17 -28.36 16.15 -16.24
CA PHE A 17 -27.37 15.77 -15.24
C PHE A 17 -26.60 17.05 -14.85
N PHE A 18 -26.88 17.59 -13.66
CA PHE A 18 -25.94 18.48 -13.00
C PHE A 18 -24.72 17.65 -12.60
N LEU A 19 -23.70 17.63 -13.46
CA LEU A 19 -22.35 17.33 -13.05
C LEU A 19 -21.98 18.36 -11.98
N PHE A 20 -21.94 17.94 -10.72
CA PHE A 20 -21.20 18.64 -9.68
C PHE A 20 -19.71 18.54 -10.07
N CYS A 21 -19.30 19.39 -10.99
CA CYS A 21 -17.89 19.66 -11.24
C CYS A 21 -17.45 20.49 -10.03
N GLY A 22 -16.93 19.81 -9.00
CA GLY A 22 -16.20 20.49 -7.94
C GLY A 22 -15.13 21.36 -8.60
N THR A 23 -15.05 22.63 -8.21
CA THR A 23 -13.99 23.51 -8.69
C THR A 23 -12.64 22.85 -8.35
N PRO A 24 -11.72 22.68 -9.31
CA PRO A 24 -10.42 22.07 -9.04
C PRO A 24 -9.71 22.82 -7.90
N ALA A 25 -9.08 22.08 -6.99
CA ALA A 25 -8.32 22.68 -5.90
C ALA A 25 -7.31 23.70 -6.47
N PRO A 26 -7.16 24.88 -5.84
CA PRO A 26 -6.17 25.85 -6.26
C PRO A 26 -4.78 25.21 -6.37
N GLU A 27 -4.03 25.53 -7.43
CA GLU A 27 -2.69 24.99 -7.69
C GLU A 27 -1.74 25.11 -6.49
N HIS A 28 -2.01 26.10 -5.64
CA HIS A 28 -1.28 26.41 -4.45
C HIS A 28 -1.45 25.37 -3.31
N GLU A 29 -2.56 24.63 -3.29
CA GLU A 29 -2.83 23.58 -2.28
C GLU A 29 -2.13 22.26 -2.61
N LEU A 30 -1.64 22.10 -3.84
CA LEU A 30 -1.06 20.87 -4.36
C LEU A 30 0.47 20.89 -4.44
N ASN A 31 1.13 21.98 -4.07
CA ASN A 31 2.57 22.17 -4.19
C ASN A 31 3.21 22.32 -2.80
N TYR A 32 2.87 21.43 -1.85
CA TYR A 32 3.21 21.60 -0.44
C TYR A 32 4.72 21.80 -0.20
N PHE A 33 5.55 20.92 -0.74
CA PHE A 33 7.00 21.02 -0.55
C PHE A 33 7.64 22.24 -1.22
N ASP A 34 6.98 22.99 -2.10
CA ASP A 34 7.58 24.19 -2.73
C ASP A 34 7.52 25.44 -1.85
N ARG A 35 6.67 25.40 -0.83
CA ARG A 35 6.36 26.58 0.00
C ARG A 35 7.01 26.52 1.37
N ASP A 36 7.30 25.30 1.82
CA ASP A 36 7.61 25.08 3.22
C ASP A 36 9.10 25.25 3.52
N SER A 37 9.38 26.08 4.52
CA SER A 37 10.71 26.26 5.10
C SER A 37 10.95 25.19 6.16
N LEU A 38 12.02 24.39 5.98
CA LEU A 38 12.53 23.48 7.00
C LEU A 38 13.02 24.23 8.25
N PRO A 39 12.95 23.66 9.47
CA PRO A 39 12.08 22.57 9.94
C PRO A 39 10.81 23.10 10.64
N THR A 40 9.76 22.29 10.65
CA THR A 40 8.56 22.48 11.50
C THR A 40 8.65 21.59 12.74
N GLU A 41 7.87 21.88 13.78
CA GLU A 41 7.76 21.02 14.98
C GLU A 41 7.04 19.68 14.69
N ASN A 42 6.47 19.52 13.49
CA ASN A 42 5.66 18.36 13.11
C ASN A 42 6.51 17.22 12.51
N ILE A 43 6.12 15.99 12.80
CA ILE A 43 6.66 14.78 12.17
C ILE A 43 5.97 14.61 10.83
N ARG A 44 6.74 14.72 9.74
CA ARG A 44 6.18 14.72 8.39
C ARG A 44 6.32 13.36 7.70
N LEU A 45 5.19 12.68 7.52
CA LEU A 45 5.12 11.43 6.78
C LEU A 45 4.70 11.68 5.33
N SER A 46 5.56 11.32 4.39
CA SER A 46 5.18 11.27 2.98
C SER A 46 4.48 9.94 2.67
N ILE A 47 3.39 9.98 1.92
CA ILE A 47 2.73 8.77 1.43
C ILE A 47 2.56 8.83 -0.07
N LEU A 48 2.80 7.72 -0.75
CA LEU A 48 2.48 7.57 -2.17
C LEU A 48 1.05 7.03 -2.30
N TYR A 49 0.38 7.39 -3.40
CA TYR A 49 -1.00 6.99 -3.68
C TYR A 49 -2.00 7.39 -2.56
N PRO A 50 -2.21 8.70 -2.34
CA PRO A 50 -3.12 9.22 -1.31
C PRO A 50 -4.59 9.08 -1.73
N SER A 51 -5.00 7.87 -2.10
CA SER A 51 -6.38 7.55 -2.46
C SER A 51 -7.32 7.73 -1.26
N PRO A 52 -8.64 7.88 -1.46
CA PRO A 52 -9.58 7.96 -0.35
C PRO A 52 -9.48 6.76 0.61
N GLY A 53 -9.18 5.57 0.09
CA GLY A 53 -9.00 4.35 0.90
C GLY A 53 -7.75 4.40 1.77
N SER A 54 -6.60 4.80 1.20
CA SER A 54 -5.33 4.95 1.93
C SER A 54 -5.46 6.00 3.03
N LEU A 55 -6.05 7.16 2.71
CA LEU A 55 -6.28 8.24 3.67
C LEU A 55 -7.24 7.81 4.78
N ASN A 56 -8.37 7.18 4.43
CA ASN A 56 -9.32 6.70 5.43
C ASN A 56 -8.69 5.67 6.38
N SER A 57 -7.81 4.79 5.88
CA SER A 57 -7.08 3.83 6.70
C SER A 57 -6.20 4.54 7.74
N LEU A 58 -5.39 5.52 7.32
CA LEU A 58 -4.54 6.30 8.23
C LEU A 58 -5.36 7.15 9.22
N ILE A 59 -6.44 7.78 8.77
CA ILE A 59 -7.37 8.52 9.63
C ILE A 59 -7.91 7.59 10.72
N LYS A 60 -8.38 6.40 10.36
CA LYS A 60 -8.94 5.43 11.31
C LYS A 60 -7.90 4.90 12.30
N LEU A 61 -6.67 4.64 11.85
CA LEU A 61 -5.58 4.26 12.74
C LEU A 61 -5.27 5.37 13.76
N LYS A 62 -5.27 6.63 13.31
CA LYS A 62 -5.05 7.80 14.19
C LYS A 62 -6.21 8.03 15.16
N GLU A 63 -7.45 8.00 14.69
CA GLU A 63 -8.66 8.12 15.53
C GLU A 63 -8.70 7.05 16.65
N ARG A 64 -8.13 5.87 16.37
CA ARG A 64 -8.07 4.74 17.31
C ARG A 64 -6.81 4.71 18.18
N GLY A 65 -5.92 5.70 18.04
CA GLY A 65 -4.67 5.77 18.81
C GLY A 65 -3.66 4.65 18.50
N ILE A 66 -3.73 4.09 17.28
CA ILE A 66 -2.82 3.02 16.83
C ILE A 66 -1.58 3.62 16.14
N PHE A 67 -1.77 4.71 15.39
CA PHE A 67 -0.72 5.36 14.61
C PHE A 67 -0.86 6.88 14.62
N GLY A 68 0.23 7.58 14.96
CA GLY A 68 0.28 9.05 14.91
C GLY A 68 -0.28 9.73 16.16
N ASP A 69 0.41 10.76 16.62
CA ASP A 69 -0.07 11.72 17.64
C ASP A 69 -0.38 13.09 16.98
N GLU A 70 -0.75 14.09 17.77
CA GLU A 70 -1.08 15.45 17.32
C GLU A 70 -0.03 16.13 16.44
N ASN A 71 1.23 15.70 16.52
CA ASN A 71 2.34 16.27 15.75
C ASN A 71 2.53 15.58 14.39
N LEU A 72 1.77 14.52 14.09
CA LEU A 72 1.82 13.86 12.79
C LEU A 72 1.18 14.73 11.71
N GLU A 73 1.96 15.04 10.67
CA GLU A 73 1.50 15.61 9.41
C GLU A 73 1.71 14.61 8.28
N ILE A 74 0.70 14.42 7.44
CA ILE A 74 0.78 13.59 6.23
C ILE A 74 0.89 14.48 5.00
N VAL A 75 1.79 14.12 4.08
CA VAL A 75 1.84 14.69 2.73
C VAL A 75 1.59 13.59 1.70
N GLY A 76 0.44 13.65 1.05
CA GLY A 76 0.07 12.76 -0.05
C GLY A 76 0.75 13.16 -1.35
N ILE A 77 1.56 12.26 -1.90
CA ILE A 77 2.33 12.45 -3.13
C ILE A 77 1.70 11.66 -4.27
N PHE A 78 1.49 12.31 -5.40
CA PHE A 78 0.94 11.70 -6.61
C PHE A 78 1.44 12.40 -7.86
N HIS A 79 1.43 11.68 -8.98
CA HIS A 79 1.70 12.26 -10.30
C HIS A 79 0.44 12.82 -10.95
N GLN A 80 0.54 13.96 -11.64
CA GLN A 80 -0.61 14.59 -12.31
C GLN A 80 -1.30 13.68 -13.34
N ASP A 81 -0.54 12.78 -13.98
CA ASP A 81 -1.02 11.90 -15.05
C ASP A 81 -1.51 10.53 -14.53
N GLU A 82 -1.61 10.36 -13.21
CA GLU A 82 -2.28 9.20 -12.65
C GLU A 82 -3.77 9.19 -12.98
N ARG A 83 -4.33 8.00 -13.24
CA ARG A 83 -5.76 7.83 -13.54
C ARG A 83 -6.66 8.00 -12.31
N THR A 84 -6.10 7.93 -11.12
CA THR A 84 -6.85 8.02 -9.87
C THR A 84 -7.42 9.42 -9.68
N ASP A 85 -8.71 9.51 -9.40
CA ASP A 85 -9.37 10.78 -9.09
C ASP A 85 -9.06 11.25 -7.65
N TYR A 86 -7.97 12.00 -7.52
CA TYR A 86 -7.56 12.60 -6.25
C TYR A 86 -8.44 13.79 -5.80
N GLN A 87 -9.39 14.26 -6.61
CA GLN A 87 -10.36 15.26 -6.14
C GLN A 87 -11.23 14.69 -5.01
N LYS A 88 -11.49 13.38 -5.02
CA LYS A 88 -12.17 12.70 -3.92
C LYS A 88 -11.37 12.74 -2.62
N SER A 89 -10.05 12.61 -2.70
CA SER A 89 -9.16 12.71 -1.55
C SER A 89 -9.11 14.13 -0.99
N LEU A 90 -9.05 15.13 -1.87
CA LEU A 90 -9.08 16.55 -1.49
C LEU A 90 -10.43 16.92 -0.84
N ALA A 91 -11.53 16.46 -1.42
CA ALA A 91 -12.87 16.65 -0.86
C ALA A 91 -13.00 16.02 0.53
N LEU A 92 -12.55 14.77 0.71
CA LEU A 92 -12.54 14.09 2.00
C LEU A 92 -11.79 14.89 3.08
N VAL A 93 -10.59 15.39 2.75
CA VAL A 93 -9.75 16.18 3.67
C VAL A 93 -10.44 17.49 4.04
N LYS A 94 -11.05 18.17 3.07
CA LYS A 94 -11.76 19.43 3.27
C LYS A 94 -13.04 19.24 4.10
N GLU A 95 -13.87 18.27 3.75
CA GLU A 95 -15.14 17.98 4.44
C GLU A 95 -14.94 17.62 5.91
N LYS A 96 -13.86 16.89 6.22
CA LYS A 96 -13.51 16.49 7.59
C LYS A 96 -12.61 17.49 8.33
N ASN A 97 -12.26 18.63 7.72
CA ASN A 97 -11.34 19.64 8.27
C ASN A 97 -9.99 19.05 8.75
N LEU A 98 -9.41 18.14 7.95
CA LEU A 98 -8.18 17.42 8.31
C LEU A 98 -6.93 18.25 7.97
N ASN A 99 -6.69 19.30 8.75
CA ASN A 99 -5.59 20.26 8.51
C ASN A 99 -4.19 19.64 8.52
N TRP A 100 -4.03 18.45 9.12
CA TRP A 100 -2.80 17.69 9.22
C TRP A 100 -2.52 16.79 7.99
N ILE A 101 -3.39 16.83 6.96
CA ILE A 101 -3.18 16.14 5.68
C ILE A 101 -3.01 17.18 4.57
N LYS A 102 -1.90 17.09 3.85
CA LYS A 102 -1.47 17.97 2.76
C LYS A 102 -1.20 17.16 1.50
N PHE A 103 -1.00 17.83 0.37
CA PHE A 103 -0.75 17.18 -0.91
C PHE A 103 0.43 17.80 -1.65
N HIS A 104 1.20 16.96 -2.33
CA HIS A 104 2.26 17.37 -3.24
C HIS A 104 2.13 16.63 -4.57
N ARG A 105 1.79 17.39 -5.61
CA ARG A 105 1.61 16.90 -6.97
C ARG A 105 2.93 17.02 -7.72
N LEU A 106 3.34 15.94 -8.35
CA LEU A 106 4.51 15.90 -9.21
C LEU A 106 4.12 16.16 -10.67
N THR A 107 4.96 16.94 -11.35
CA THR A 107 4.87 17.23 -12.77
C THR A 107 6.24 16.94 -13.39
N GLY A 108 6.30 16.04 -14.37
CA GLY A 108 7.55 15.63 -15.02
C GLY A 108 7.35 14.37 -15.85
N SER A 109 8.20 14.14 -16.83
CA SER A 109 8.09 12.95 -17.66
C SER A 109 8.72 11.73 -16.97
N LEU A 110 7.97 10.63 -16.93
CA LEU A 110 8.50 9.32 -16.57
C LEU A 110 8.19 8.33 -17.69
N THR A 111 9.23 7.64 -18.14
CA THR A 111 9.13 6.55 -19.10
C THR A 111 9.79 5.31 -18.50
N LYS A 112 9.52 4.14 -19.10
CA LYS A 112 10.17 2.89 -18.69
C LYS A 112 11.70 3.02 -18.64
N ASP A 113 12.28 3.72 -19.61
CA ASP A 113 13.73 3.80 -19.77
C ASP A 113 14.38 4.81 -18.81
N SER A 114 13.59 5.67 -18.14
CA SER A 114 14.10 6.66 -17.19
C SER A 114 14.00 6.25 -15.72
N LEU A 115 13.39 5.09 -15.41
CA LEU A 115 13.09 4.71 -14.02
C LEU A 115 14.33 4.46 -13.15
N PHE A 116 15.36 3.81 -13.72
CA PHE A 116 16.51 3.29 -12.98
C PHE A 116 17.78 4.12 -13.20
N GLN A 117 17.61 5.44 -13.26
CA GLN A 117 18.67 6.44 -13.43
C GLN A 117 18.18 7.81 -12.95
N GLU A 118 19.07 8.80 -12.88
CA GLU A 118 18.62 10.19 -12.71
C GLU A 118 17.69 10.59 -13.88
N ASN A 119 16.59 11.27 -13.56
CA ASN A 119 15.53 11.67 -14.48
C ASN A 119 14.93 13.02 -14.04
N GLU A 120 13.91 13.50 -14.75
CA GLU A 120 13.29 14.81 -14.51
C GLU A 120 12.72 14.98 -13.09
N LEU A 121 12.33 13.89 -12.42
CA LEU A 121 11.79 13.92 -11.07
C LEU A 121 12.85 13.68 -9.98
N THR A 122 14.11 13.41 -10.33
CA THR A 122 15.20 13.26 -9.34
C THR A 122 15.30 14.46 -8.38
N PRO A 123 15.21 15.73 -8.83
CA PRO A 123 15.22 16.88 -7.92
C PRO A 123 14.03 16.86 -6.94
N GLU A 124 12.85 16.43 -7.40
CA GLU A 124 11.65 16.32 -6.57
C GLU A 124 11.81 15.23 -5.51
N PHE A 125 12.34 14.07 -5.87
CA PHE A 125 12.61 12.98 -4.92
C PHE A 125 13.60 13.42 -3.84
N LYS A 126 14.70 14.08 -4.23
CA LYS A 126 15.69 14.66 -3.29
C LYS A 126 15.01 15.64 -2.33
N LYS A 127 14.17 16.54 -2.84
CA LYS A 127 13.43 17.54 -2.06
C LYS A 127 12.44 16.88 -1.07
N ILE A 128 11.65 15.91 -1.54
CA ILE A 128 10.69 15.19 -0.71
C ILE A 128 11.39 14.47 0.44
N VAL A 129 12.46 13.72 0.16
CA VAL A 129 13.21 12.97 1.21
C VAL A 129 13.83 13.94 2.21
N ALA A 130 14.50 14.99 1.74
CA ALA A 130 15.08 16.01 2.61
C ALA A 130 14.03 16.71 3.49
N ARG A 131 12.77 16.79 3.04
CA ARG A 131 11.66 17.45 3.75
C ARG A 131 10.73 16.53 4.50
N SER A 132 10.92 15.21 4.43
CA SER A 132 10.12 14.20 5.15
C SER A 132 10.89 13.58 6.30
N ASP A 133 10.18 12.88 7.16
CA ASP A 133 10.71 12.08 8.26
C ASP A 133 10.49 10.56 8.07
N GLY A 134 9.80 10.18 7.00
CA GLY A 134 9.68 8.80 6.51
C GLY A 134 8.67 8.69 5.37
N MET A 135 8.43 7.47 4.89
CA MET A 135 7.58 7.23 3.72
C MET A 135 6.76 5.93 3.78
N ILE A 136 5.53 5.95 3.26
CA ILE A 136 4.72 4.75 3.02
C ILE A 136 4.40 4.59 1.52
N PHE A 137 4.56 3.37 1.02
CA PHE A 137 4.04 2.90 -0.26
C PHE A 137 2.86 1.96 -0.01
N PHE A 138 1.66 2.29 -0.51
CA PHE A 138 0.43 1.54 -0.25
C PHE A 138 0.13 0.44 -1.27
N GLY A 139 -0.87 -0.41 -0.96
CA GLY A 139 -1.39 -1.42 -1.88
C GLY A 139 -1.97 -0.85 -3.20
N GLY A 140 -2.17 -1.70 -4.20
CA GLY A 140 -2.64 -1.27 -5.52
C GLY A 140 -2.71 -2.39 -6.55
N ALA A 141 -2.80 -1.98 -7.82
CA ALA A 141 -2.85 -2.86 -8.97
C ALA A 141 -1.47 -3.45 -9.32
N ASP A 142 -1.43 -4.39 -10.26
CA ASP A 142 -0.23 -5.16 -10.58
C ASP A 142 0.83 -4.32 -11.32
N ILE A 143 2.10 -4.50 -10.94
CA ILE A 143 3.24 -3.87 -11.61
C ILE A 143 3.37 -4.44 -13.02
N PRO A 144 3.55 -3.60 -14.08
CA PRO A 144 3.73 -4.09 -15.44
C PRO A 144 4.94 -5.06 -15.56
N PRO A 145 4.75 -6.34 -15.95
CA PRO A 145 5.80 -7.34 -15.92
C PRO A 145 7.03 -7.04 -16.78
N TYR A 146 6.85 -6.27 -17.85
CA TYR A 146 7.96 -5.85 -18.71
C TYR A 146 9.01 -4.98 -18.00
N ILE A 147 8.69 -4.44 -16.82
CA ILE A 147 9.61 -3.63 -16.00
C ILE A 147 10.67 -4.53 -15.36
N TYR A 148 10.27 -5.70 -14.84
CA TYR A 148 11.17 -6.70 -14.28
C TYR A 148 11.54 -7.81 -15.28
N GLY A 149 11.39 -7.53 -16.58
CA GLY A 149 11.92 -8.38 -17.65
C GLY A 149 11.05 -9.57 -18.07
N GLU A 150 9.79 -9.62 -17.65
CA GLU A 150 8.91 -10.77 -17.90
C GLU A 150 7.79 -10.50 -18.91
N LYS A 151 7.26 -11.58 -19.48
CA LYS A 151 6.02 -11.57 -20.27
C LYS A 151 4.83 -11.47 -19.34
N THR A 152 3.78 -10.79 -19.78
CA THR A 152 2.56 -10.61 -18.97
C THR A 152 1.69 -11.86 -18.97
N ASN A 153 1.44 -12.39 -17.78
CA ASN A 153 0.47 -13.46 -17.52
C ASN A 153 -0.96 -12.93 -17.78
N LEU A 154 -1.85 -13.80 -18.25
CA LEU A 154 -3.26 -13.47 -18.53
C LEU A 154 -4.03 -13.03 -17.29
N LEU A 155 -3.58 -13.43 -16.09
CA LEU A 155 -4.21 -13.07 -14.82
C LEU A 155 -3.73 -11.70 -14.29
N THR A 156 -2.65 -11.15 -14.84
CA THR A 156 -2.10 -9.86 -14.41
C THR A 156 -3.01 -8.69 -14.82
N SER A 157 -3.36 -7.86 -13.86
CA SER A 157 -4.27 -6.72 -14.00
C SER A 157 -3.54 -5.38 -13.79
N ILE A 158 -3.02 -4.84 -14.89
CA ILE A 158 -2.33 -3.54 -14.92
C ILE A 158 -3.35 -2.42 -15.13
N SER A 159 -3.60 -1.57 -14.13
CA SER A 159 -4.56 -0.46 -14.24
C SER A 159 -4.00 0.94 -13.97
N THR A 160 -2.84 1.05 -13.31
CA THR A 160 -2.23 2.33 -12.88
C THR A 160 -0.76 2.48 -13.30
N PRO A 161 -0.41 2.41 -14.61
CA PRO A 161 0.98 2.38 -15.07
C PRO A 161 1.84 3.57 -14.62
N ILE A 162 1.29 4.80 -14.63
CA ILE A 162 2.03 6.01 -14.20
C ILE A 162 2.37 5.97 -12.71
N ARG A 163 1.47 5.45 -11.88
CA ARG A 163 1.74 5.23 -10.46
C ARG A 163 2.93 4.29 -10.28
N HIS A 164 2.96 3.17 -11.02
CA HIS A 164 4.09 2.23 -10.95
C HIS A 164 5.39 2.89 -11.39
N PHE A 165 5.40 3.68 -12.46
CA PHE A 165 6.59 4.40 -12.88
C PHE A 165 7.10 5.36 -11.80
N LEU A 166 6.19 6.14 -11.20
CA LEU A 166 6.54 7.04 -10.11
C LEU A 166 7.14 6.26 -8.93
N GLU A 167 6.41 5.28 -8.41
CA GLU A 167 6.82 4.55 -7.20
C GLU A 167 8.11 3.76 -7.41
N LEU A 168 8.28 3.10 -8.56
CA LEU A 168 9.49 2.33 -8.88
C LEU A 168 10.71 3.24 -9.05
N SER A 169 10.54 4.37 -9.75
CA SER A 169 11.60 5.37 -9.90
C SER A 169 11.99 5.92 -8.53
N PHE A 170 11.01 6.25 -7.67
CA PHE A 170 11.28 6.76 -6.35
C PHE A 170 11.98 5.72 -5.45
N VAL A 171 11.51 4.46 -5.42
CA VAL A 171 12.18 3.38 -4.68
C VAL A 171 13.61 3.19 -5.16
N PHE A 172 13.84 3.17 -6.47
CA PHE A 172 15.20 3.06 -7.01
C PHE A 172 16.08 4.24 -6.55
N HIS A 173 15.55 5.47 -6.54
CA HIS A 173 16.29 6.62 -6.02
C HIS A 173 16.55 6.51 -4.51
N LEU A 174 15.62 5.94 -3.75
CA LEU A 174 15.75 5.74 -2.31
C LEU A 174 16.82 4.69 -1.99
N LEU A 175 16.78 3.53 -2.64
CA LEU A 175 17.49 2.31 -2.22
C LEU A 175 18.59 1.85 -3.20
N GLY A 176 18.58 2.35 -4.44
CA GLY A 176 19.38 1.83 -5.54
C GLY A 176 18.80 0.52 -6.07
N GLY A 177 19.54 -0.18 -6.93
CA GLY A 177 19.09 -1.47 -7.46
C GLY A 177 20.16 -2.18 -8.27
N TYR A 178 19.88 -3.41 -8.69
CA TYR A 178 20.74 -4.15 -9.63
C TYR A 178 20.77 -3.53 -11.03
N GLN A 179 19.72 -2.77 -11.39
CA GLN A 179 19.56 -2.15 -12.69
C GLN A 179 20.64 -1.09 -12.99
N ASN A 180 21.23 -0.49 -11.94
CA ASN A 180 22.33 0.45 -12.05
C ASN A 180 23.15 0.44 -10.75
N SER A 181 24.26 -0.31 -10.74
CA SER A 181 25.09 -0.52 -9.55
C SER A 181 25.83 0.72 -9.07
N ASP A 182 26.06 1.67 -9.96
CA ASP A 182 26.87 2.87 -9.73
C ASP A 182 26.02 4.02 -9.16
N PHE A 183 24.70 3.87 -9.18
CA PHE A 183 23.78 4.84 -8.60
C PHE A 183 23.95 4.92 -7.08
N ILE A 184 24.04 6.15 -6.56
CA ILE A 184 24.16 6.41 -5.12
C ILE A 184 22.75 6.67 -4.56
N PRO A 185 22.19 5.75 -3.76
CA PRO A 185 20.86 5.93 -3.18
C PRO A 185 20.77 7.11 -2.21
N LEU A 186 19.58 7.71 -2.12
CA LEU A 186 19.31 8.79 -1.18
C LEU A 186 19.49 8.33 0.28
N LEU A 187 19.20 7.06 0.58
CA LEU A 187 19.41 6.52 1.93
C LEU A 187 20.88 6.38 2.33
N GLU A 188 21.86 6.57 1.43
CA GLU A 188 23.25 6.80 1.87
C GLU A 188 23.38 8.07 2.71
N SER A 189 22.64 9.12 2.37
CA SER A 189 22.62 10.39 3.12
C SER A 189 21.67 10.35 4.32
N TYR A 190 20.72 9.41 4.32
CA TYR A 190 19.67 9.29 5.33
C TYR A 190 19.45 7.82 5.77
N PRO A 191 20.47 7.14 6.32
CA PRO A 191 20.44 5.68 6.53
C PRO A 191 19.36 5.19 7.50
N ASP A 192 18.84 6.10 8.34
CA ASP A 192 17.80 5.83 9.33
C ASP A 192 16.40 6.29 8.87
N PHE A 193 16.24 6.79 7.64
CA PHE A 193 14.95 7.22 7.11
C PHE A 193 13.98 6.02 7.02
N PRO A 194 12.84 6.06 7.73
CA PRO A 194 11.89 4.95 7.74
C PRO A 194 11.10 4.83 6.44
N VAL A 195 10.98 3.60 5.92
CA VAL A 195 10.18 3.27 4.74
C VAL A 195 9.34 2.04 5.04
N LEU A 196 8.03 2.13 4.78
CA LEU A 196 7.10 1.00 4.88
C LEU A 196 6.40 0.76 3.54
N GLY A 197 6.61 -0.42 2.96
CA GLY A 197 5.86 -0.90 1.80
C GLY A 197 4.75 -1.86 2.23
N ILE A 198 3.51 -1.61 1.81
CA ILE A 198 2.34 -2.44 2.13
C ILE A 198 1.74 -3.02 0.86
N CYS A 199 1.60 -4.34 0.80
CA CYS A 199 1.11 -5.10 -0.34
C CYS A 199 1.89 -4.74 -1.62
N LEU A 200 1.27 -4.08 -2.61
CA LEU A 200 1.99 -3.52 -3.76
C LEU A 200 3.22 -2.71 -3.35
N GLY A 201 3.20 -2.00 -2.22
CA GLY A 201 4.36 -1.27 -1.73
C GLY A 201 5.58 -2.15 -1.47
N GLU A 202 5.42 -3.35 -0.92
CA GLU A 202 6.51 -4.34 -0.80
C GLU A 202 7.03 -4.75 -2.18
N GLN A 203 6.12 -5.01 -3.11
CA GLN A 203 6.45 -5.41 -4.48
C GLN A 203 7.21 -4.30 -5.20
N THR A 204 6.82 -3.04 -5.00
CA THR A 204 7.54 -1.86 -5.49
C THR A 204 8.93 -1.78 -4.86
N LEU A 205 9.09 -2.03 -3.55
CA LEU A 205 10.41 -2.09 -2.91
C LEU A 205 11.31 -3.15 -3.58
N ASN A 206 10.76 -4.32 -3.86
CA ASN A 206 11.49 -5.41 -4.49
C ASN A 206 11.85 -5.11 -5.96
N VAL A 207 10.88 -4.75 -6.79
CA VAL A 207 11.09 -4.48 -8.23
C VAL A 207 11.94 -3.22 -8.41
N GLY A 208 11.73 -2.18 -7.59
CA GLY A 208 12.53 -0.96 -7.62
C GLY A 208 14.01 -1.19 -7.34
N THR A 209 14.33 -2.23 -6.56
CA THR A 209 15.70 -2.67 -6.27
C THR A 209 16.21 -3.78 -7.22
N GLY A 210 15.39 -4.20 -8.19
CA GLY A 210 15.78 -5.10 -9.29
C GLY A 210 15.37 -6.56 -9.13
N GLY A 211 14.44 -6.86 -8.22
CA GLY A 211 13.83 -8.18 -8.09
C GLY A 211 12.70 -8.44 -9.10
N SER A 212 12.16 -9.67 -9.08
CA SER A 212 11.04 -10.13 -9.91
C SER A 212 9.81 -10.51 -9.07
N MET A 213 8.72 -10.89 -9.75
CA MET A 213 7.42 -11.14 -9.15
C MET A 213 6.81 -12.44 -9.67
N ILE A 214 6.17 -13.18 -8.78
CA ILE A 214 5.16 -14.20 -9.11
C ILE A 214 3.92 -13.44 -9.57
N GLN A 215 3.43 -13.71 -10.79
CA GLN A 215 2.35 -12.92 -11.37
C GLN A 215 0.96 -13.40 -10.95
N ASP A 216 0.79 -14.69 -10.64
CA ASP A 216 -0.35 -15.25 -9.92
C ASP A 216 0.06 -16.45 -9.06
N ILE A 217 -0.10 -16.33 -7.75
CA ILE A 217 0.33 -17.32 -6.74
C ILE A 217 -0.31 -18.68 -6.97
N TRP A 218 -1.62 -18.72 -7.25
CA TRP A 218 -2.35 -19.98 -7.35
C TRP A 218 -1.94 -20.81 -8.57
N SER A 219 -1.77 -20.18 -9.73
CA SER A 219 -1.34 -20.87 -10.94
C SER A 219 0.15 -21.21 -10.94
N GLU A 220 1.01 -20.35 -10.39
CA GLU A 220 2.46 -20.51 -10.47
C GLU A 220 3.08 -21.31 -9.31
N LYS A 221 2.52 -21.23 -8.09
CA LYS A 221 3.03 -21.97 -6.92
C LYS A 221 2.20 -23.19 -6.55
N TYR A 222 0.92 -23.22 -6.92
CA TYR A 222 0.00 -24.29 -6.51
C TYR A 222 -0.65 -25.05 -7.68
N GLU A 223 -0.33 -24.67 -8.92
CA GLU A 223 -0.88 -25.28 -10.15
C GLU A 223 -2.42 -25.33 -10.16
N LYS A 224 -3.07 -24.27 -9.67
CA LYS A 224 -4.53 -24.10 -9.66
C LYS A 224 -4.94 -23.08 -10.70
N TYR A 225 -5.88 -23.45 -11.55
CA TYR A 225 -6.27 -22.63 -12.71
C TYR A 225 -7.75 -22.21 -12.68
N SER A 226 -8.50 -22.61 -11.65
CA SER A 226 -9.87 -22.17 -11.39
C SER A 226 -10.06 -21.89 -9.90
N LEU A 227 -11.07 -21.09 -9.56
CA LEU A 227 -11.40 -20.79 -8.16
C LEU A 227 -11.89 -22.04 -7.43
N GLU A 228 -12.54 -22.96 -8.15
CA GLU A 228 -12.99 -24.25 -7.65
C GLU A 228 -11.80 -25.16 -7.30
N ASP A 229 -10.75 -25.20 -8.14
CA ASP A 229 -9.54 -25.96 -7.84
C ASP A 229 -8.83 -25.44 -6.58
N VAL A 230 -8.85 -24.12 -6.36
CA VAL A 230 -8.26 -23.47 -5.19
C VAL A 230 -8.94 -23.92 -3.90
N LEU A 231 -10.24 -24.28 -3.93
CA LEU A 231 -10.94 -24.80 -2.75
C LEU A 231 -10.35 -26.12 -2.22
N SER A 232 -9.56 -26.83 -3.05
CA SER A 232 -8.82 -28.03 -2.60
C SER A 232 -7.56 -27.71 -1.78
N LEU A 233 -7.06 -26.46 -1.82
CA LEU A 233 -5.94 -26.03 -1.01
C LEU A 233 -6.36 -25.84 0.45
N HIS A 234 -5.41 -26.02 1.36
CA HIS A 234 -5.60 -25.61 2.73
C HIS A 234 -5.84 -24.09 2.79
N LYS A 235 -6.80 -23.63 3.61
CA LYS A 235 -7.18 -22.19 3.72
C LYS A 235 -5.99 -21.25 3.99
N ASN A 236 -4.96 -21.74 4.67
CA ASN A 236 -3.74 -20.95 4.92
C ASN A 236 -2.93 -20.61 3.65
N ASN A 237 -3.23 -21.26 2.52
CA ASN A 237 -2.59 -21.00 1.23
C ASN A 237 -3.48 -20.13 0.31
N TRP A 238 -4.58 -19.60 0.85
CA TRP A 238 -5.43 -18.63 0.16
C TRP A 238 -4.95 -17.22 0.50
N HIS A 239 -4.52 -16.46 -0.50
CA HIS A 239 -4.03 -15.09 -0.31
C HIS A 239 -5.14 -14.03 -0.51
N TYR A 240 -6.34 -14.49 -0.85
CA TYR A 240 -7.63 -13.82 -0.71
C TYR A 240 -8.73 -14.88 -0.66
N ASN A 241 -9.96 -14.53 -0.26
CA ASN A 241 -11.04 -15.52 -0.15
C ASN A 241 -11.64 -15.87 -1.53
N PRO A 242 -11.46 -17.11 -2.05
CA PRO A 242 -12.01 -17.50 -3.34
C PRO A 242 -13.55 -17.46 -3.36
N TYR A 243 -14.22 -17.71 -2.23
CA TYR A 243 -15.68 -17.69 -2.15
C TYR A 243 -16.27 -16.33 -2.48
N SER A 244 -15.59 -15.25 -2.10
CA SER A 244 -16.06 -13.89 -2.39
C SER A 244 -16.13 -13.57 -3.89
N ARG A 245 -15.39 -14.31 -4.72
CA ARG A 245 -15.43 -14.22 -6.18
C ARG A 245 -16.35 -15.25 -6.82
N LEU A 246 -16.47 -16.44 -6.23
CA LEU A 246 -17.40 -17.49 -6.69
C LEU A 246 -18.88 -17.10 -6.45
N TYR A 247 -19.14 -16.35 -5.37
CA TYR A 247 -20.47 -15.93 -4.95
C TYR A 247 -20.54 -14.41 -4.77
N PRO A 248 -20.36 -13.62 -5.85
CA PRO A 248 -20.28 -12.17 -5.76
C PRO A 248 -21.59 -11.51 -5.31
N GLU A 249 -22.72 -12.22 -5.37
CA GLU A 249 -24.01 -11.79 -4.84
C GLU A 249 -24.09 -11.87 -3.31
N LYS A 250 -23.18 -12.61 -2.66
CA LYS A 250 -23.08 -12.69 -1.20
C LYS A 250 -22.07 -11.67 -0.69
N ASN A 251 -22.38 -11.03 0.44
CA ASN A 251 -21.47 -10.12 1.12
C ASN A 251 -20.44 -10.88 1.97
N LEU A 252 -19.61 -11.71 1.33
CA LEU A 252 -18.58 -12.50 2.01
C LEU A 252 -17.32 -11.68 2.28
N PHE A 253 -16.59 -12.06 3.33
CA PHE A 253 -15.27 -11.52 3.63
C PHE A 253 -14.33 -11.73 2.45
N ARG A 254 -13.81 -10.65 1.85
CA ARG A 254 -13.00 -10.73 0.62
C ARG A 254 -11.56 -11.19 0.84
N TYR A 255 -11.06 -10.97 2.05
CA TYR A 255 -9.67 -11.20 2.43
C TYR A 255 -9.50 -12.59 3.03
N ASN A 256 -8.27 -12.97 3.35
CA ASN A 256 -8.03 -14.16 4.16
C ASN A 256 -7.18 -13.81 5.38
N LEU A 257 -7.50 -14.44 6.52
CA LEU A 257 -6.65 -14.41 7.70
C LEU A 257 -5.84 -15.71 7.73
N HIS A 258 -4.54 -15.63 7.45
CA HIS A 258 -3.66 -16.81 7.50
C HIS A 258 -2.38 -16.54 8.29
N PRO A 259 -1.78 -17.59 8.88
CA PRO A 259 -0.54 -17.46 9.63
C PRO A 259 0.68 -17.27 8.71
N ILE A 260 1.68 -16.58 9.24
CA ILE A 260 3.03 -16.46 8.63
C ILE A 260 4.08 -17.12 9.52
N ARG A 261 5.22 -17.47 8.94
CA ARG A 261 6.43 -17.91 9.63
C ARG A 261 7.46 -16.80 9.60
N PHE A 262 8.10 -16.53 10.73
CA PHE A 262 9.20 -15.57 10.80
C PHE A 262 10.53 -16.21 10.41
N SER A 263 11.37 -15.43 9.73
CA SER A 263 12.80 -15.75 9.64
C SER A 263 13.46 -15.55 11.01
N PRO A 264 14.26 -16.51 11.52
CA PRO A 264 14.81 -16.44 12.88
C PRO A 264 15.68 -15.23 13.18
N ASP A 265 16.30 -14.66 12.16
CA ASP A 265 17.12 -13.46 12.21
C ASP A 265 16.48 -12.29 11.46
N GLY A 266 15.17 -12.35 11.22
CA GLY A 266 14.39 -11.30 10.57
C GLY A 266 14.05 -10.16 11.52
N LEU A 267 13.66 -9.01 10.95
CA LEU A 267 13.22 -7.81 11.66
C LEU A 267 12.20 -8.08 12.77
N PHE A 268 11.21 -8.94 12.52
CA PHE A 268 10.16 -9.28 13.47
C PHE A 268 10.68 -10.01 14.72
N VAL A 269 11.76 -10.78 14.60
CA VAL A 269 12.42 -11.41 15.75
C VAL A 269 13.39 -10.41 16.39
N ARG A 270 14.35 -9.90 15.62
CA ARG A 270 15.46 -9.09 16.16
C ARG A 270 15.03 -7.74 16.74
N LYS A 271 14.06 -7.07 16.10
CA LYS A 271 13.68 -5.68 16.45
C LYS A 271 12.31 -5.61 17.10
N PHE A 272 11.37 -6.46 16.72
CA PHE A 272 10.04 -6.46 17.35
C PHE A 272 10.00 -7.33 18.60
N GLY A 273 10.91 -8.30 18.73
CA GLY A 273 11.04 -9.16 19.90
C GLY A 273 10.08 -10.34 19.92
N PHE A 274 9.51 -10.72 18.77
CA PHE A 274 8.70 -11.93 18.67
C PHE A 274 9.59 -13.18 18.68
N SER A 275 9.04 -14.29 19.14
CA SER A 275 9.70 -15.59 19.06
C SER A 275 9.65 -16.13 17.63
N PRO A 276 10.73 -16.73 17.12
CA PRO A 276 10.72 -17.35 15.79
C PRO A 276 9.77 -18.54 15.65
N GLN A 277 9.22 -19.07 16.75
CA GLN A 277 8.19 -20.12 16.74
C GLN A 277 6.77 -19.55 16.66
N GLU A 278 6.57 -18.25 16.85
CA GLU A 278 5.25 -17.64 16.74
C GLU A 278 4.81 -17.50 15.28
N THR A 279 3.51 -17.69 15.05
CA THR A 279 2.91 -17.62 13.71
C THR A 279 1.66 -16.75 13.72
N PRO A 280 1.80 -15.40 13.76
CA PRO A 280 0.63 -14.52 13.81
C PRO A 280 -0.19 -14.62 12.52
N LEU A 281 -1.51 -14.43 12.66
CA LEU A 281 -2.43 -14.25 11.55
C LEU A 281 -2.27 -12.85 10.95
N ILE A 282 -2.18 -12.80 9.62
CA ILE A 282 -2.15 -11.56 8.84
C ILE A 282 -3.41 -11.44 7.98
N CYS A 283 -3.75 -10.22 7.55
CA CYS A 283 -4.87 -9.98 6.64
C CYS A 283 -4.38 -9.85 5.21
N SER A 284 -4.54 -10.92 4.44
CA SER A 284 -4.06 -11.03 3.07
C SER A 284 -5.11 -10.64 2.04
N SER A 285 -4.68 -9.91 1.01
CA SER A 285 -5.51 -9.47 -0.11
C SER A 285 -4.71 -9.30 -1.40
N HIS A 286 -3.94 -10.31 -1.79
CA HIS A 286 -3.07 -10.25 -2.97
C HIS A 286 -3.09 -11.56 -3.75
N HIS A 287 -2.75 -11.46 -5.03
CA HIS A 287 -2.57 -12.61 -5.92
C HIS A 287 -1.16 -12.67 -6.52
N GLN A 288 -0.38 -11.59 -6.44
CA GLN A 288 1.04 -11.54 -6.79
C GLN A 288 1.89 -11.62 -5.52
N ALA A 289 3.14 -12.02 -5.65
CA ALA A 289 4.11 -12.02 -4.56
C ALA A 289 5.54 -11.87 -5.11
N VAL A 290 6.49 -11.51 -4.25
CA VAL A 290 7.92 -11.46 -4.61
C VAL A 290 8.41 -12.85 -5.05
N ASP A 291 9.13 -12.92 -6.17
CA ASP A 291 9.80 -14.14 -6.65
C ASP A 291 11.30 -14.12 -6.33
N SER A 292 12.06 -13.30 -7.06
CA SER A 292 13.48 -13.04 -6.77
C SER A 292 13.67 -11.71 -6.07
N LEU A 293 14.56 -11.69 -5.07
CA LEU A 293 14.83 -10.50 -4.26
C LEU A 293 15.69 -9.48 -5.01
N GLY A 294 15.30 -8.21 -4.90
CA GLY A 294 16.10 -7.07 -5.34
C GLY A 294 17.31 -6.80 -4.43
N LYS A 295 18.16 -5.86 -4.86
CA LYS A 295 19.42 -5.53 -4.20
C LYS A 295 19.20 -5.11 -2.75
N GLY A 296 19.89 -5.78 -1.83
CA GLY A 296 19.88 -5.46 -0.40
C GLY A 296 18.59 -5.85 0.32
N MET A 297 17.63 -6.48 -0.36
CA MET A 297 16.42 -7.01 0.24
C MET A 297 16.67 -8.40 0.83
N LYS A 298 16.03 -8.70 1.97
CA LYS A 298 16.12 -9.98 2.68
C LYS A 298 14.74 -10.39 3.17
N VAL A 299 14.39 -11.68 3.04
CA VAL A 299 13.14 -12.22 3.59
C VAL A 299 13.14 -12.10 5.12
N CYS A 300 12.04 -11.62 5.69
CA CYS A 300 11.81 -11.67 7.14
C CYS A 300 10.54 -12.43 7.56
N ALA A 301 9.63 -12.72 6.62
CA ALA A 301 8.54 -13.68 6.82
C ALA A 301 8.05 -14.34 5.53
N THR A 302 7.47 -15.53 5.65
CA THR A 302 6.86 -16.31 4.57
C THR A 302 5.52 -16.90 4.99
N THR A 303 4.78 -17.49 4.06
CA THR A 303 3.74 -18.49 4.39
C THR A 303 4.32 -19.69 5.14
N LEU A 304 3.46 -20.48 5.79
CA LEU A 304 3.90 -21.67 6.56
C LEU A 304 4.54 -22.77 5.70
N ASP A 305 4.17 -22.83 4.43
CA ASP A 305 4.75 -23.75 3.44
C ASP A 305 5.96 -23.15 2.71
N GLU A 306 6.36 -21.92 3.06
CA GLU A 306 7.50 -21.18 2.52
C GLU A 306 7.42 -20.86 1.02
N ASN A 307 6.27 -21.09 0.39
CA ASN A 307 6.08 -20.86 -1.05
C ASN A 307 5.92 -19.39 -1.43
N VAL A 308 5.50 -18.55 -0.49
CA VAL A 308 5.21 -17.13 -0.70
C VAL A 308 5.93 -16.29 0.35
N ILE A 309 6.65 -15.27 -0.12
CA ILE A 309 7.27 -14.25 0.73
C ILE A 309 6.18 -13.27 1.17
N GLU A 310 6.10 -13.04 2.48
CA GLU A 310 5.08 -12.21 3.13
C GLU A 310 5.65 -10.92 3.74
N ALA A 311 6.97 -10.89 3.94
CA ALA A 311 7.66 -9.68 4.34
C ALA A 311 9.15 -9.73 3.98
N VAL A 312 9.69 -8.58 3.62
CA VAL A 312 11.11 -8.34 3.36
C VAL A 312 11.60 -7.14 4.17
N GLU A 313 12.86 -7.18 4.59
CA GLU A 313 13.58 -6.05 5.18
C GLU A 313 14.79 -5.69 4.31
N HIS A 314 15.34 -4.49 4.49
CA HIS A 314 16.60 -4.13 3.85
C HIS A 314 17.79 -4.44 4.78
N GLU A 315 18.84 -5.08 4.26
CA GLU A 315 20.00 -5.52 5.06
C GLU A 315 20.82 -4.35 5.61
N LYS A 316 21.02 -3.30 4.80
CA LYS A 316 21.73 -2.07 5.19
C LYS A 316 20.86 -1.05 5.95
N TYR A 317 19.71 -0.66 5.40
CA TYR A 317 18.86 0.40 5.95
C TYR A 317 17.85 -0.17 6.95
N ARG A 318 18.17 -0.09 8.24
CA ARG A 318 17.47 -0.79 9.35
C ARG A 318 16.00 -0.41 9.59
N ASN A 319 15.51 0.61 8.89
CA ASN A 319 14.14 1.14 9.02
C ASN A 319 13.33 0.96 7.72
N VAL A 320 13.76 0.10 6.80
CA VAL A 320 13.03 -0.27 5.58
C VAL A 320 12.38 -1.65 5.77
N LEU A 321 11.06 -1.68 5.68
CA LEU A 321 10.25 -2.90 5.79
C LEU A 321 9.21 -2.93 4.67
N GLY A 322 9.10 -4.05 3.98
CA GLY A 322 8.00 -4.39 3.08
C GLY A 322 7.18 -5.54 3.65
N ILE A 323 5.86 -5.45 3.60
CA ILE A 323 4.92 -6.49 4.03
C ILE A 323 3.85 -6.70 2.96
N GLN A 324 3.48 -7.95 2.71
CA GLN A 324 2.56 -8.29 1.64
C GLN A 324 1.08 -8.12 2.05
N PHE A 325 0.83 -8.16 3.35
CA PHE A 325 -0.48 -8.08 3.98
C PHE A 325 -0.86 -6.65 4.42
N HIS A 326 -2.10 -6.48 4.89
CA HIS A 326 -2.71 -5.16 5.11
C HIS A 326 -3.03 -4.85 6.58
N PRO A 327 -2.07 -4.39 7.39
CA PRO A 327 -2.32 -3.98 8.77
C PRO A 327 -3.09 -2.64 8.87
N GLU A 328 -3.26 -1.92 7.77
CA GLU A 328 -3.96 -0.63 7.70
C GLU A 328 -5.48 -0.78 7.59
N PHE A 329 -5.97 -1.95 7.18
CA PHE A 329 -7.39 -2.14 6.92
C PHE A 329 -8.23 -1.84 8.17
N PRO A 330 -9.22 -0.92 8.08
CA PRO A 330 -10.04 -0.53 9.23
C PRO A 330 -10.73 -1.70 9.94
N LEU A 331 -11.08 -2.77 9.22
CA LEU A 331 -11.72 -3.98 9.73
C LEU A 331 -10.88 -4.73 10.79
N LEU A 332 -9.56 -4.58 10.79
CA LEU A 332 -8.70 -5.22 11.81
C LEU A 332 -8.73 -4.50 13.15
N TRP A 333 -9.41 -3.35 13.19
CA TRP A 333 -9.42 -2.42 14.32
C TRP A 333 -10.85 -2.00 14.69
N ASP A 334 -11.84 -2.68 14.14
CA ASP A 334 -13.25 -2.37 14.31
C ASP A 334 -13.98 -3.58 14.92
N GLN A 335 -14.64 -3.37 16.06
CA GLN A 335 -15.40 -4.44 16.73
C GLN A 335 -16.75 -4.69 16.06
N GLU A 336 -17.22 -3.77 15.21
CA GLU A 336 -18.51 -3.87 14.52
C GLU A 336 -18.36 -4.43 13.10
N ALA A 337 -17.13 -4.64 12.61
CA ALA A 337 -16.88 -5.19 11.29
C ALA A 337 -17.02 -6.71 11.30
N SER A 338 -18.24 -7.22 11.14
CA SER A 338 -18.54 -8.65 11.05
C SER A 338 -18.81 -9.10 9.62
N PHE A 339 -18.46 -10.36 9.29
CA PHE A 339 -18.61 -10.94 7.95
C PHE A 339 -18.88 -12.43 8.01
N LEU A 340 -19.58 -12.97 7.00
CA LEU A 340 -19.54 -14.39 6.68
C LEU A 340 -18.27 -14.71 5.87
N PHE A 341 -17.62 -15.84 6.13
CA PHE A 341 -16.42 -16.24 5.40
C PHE A 341 -16.76 -17.12 4.19
N SER A 342 -17.59 -18.14 4.39
CA SER A 342 -18.04 -19.07 3.36
C SER A 342 -19.54 -18.89 3.07
N PRO A 343 -20.04 -19.35 1.91
CA PRO A 343 -21.46 -19.30 1.60
C PRO A 343 -22.30 -20.25 2.46
N GLN A 344 -21.68 -21.19 3.20
CA GLN A 344 -22.31 -22.12 4.14
C GLN A 344 -22.32 -21.63 5.58
N ASP A 345 -21.58 -20.56 5.90
CA ASP A 345 -21.53 -20.06 7.28
C ASP A 345 -22.89 -19.51 7.71
N GLU A 346 -23.33 -19.89 8.91
CA GLU A 346 -24.55 -19.39 9.54
C GLU A 346 -24.28 -18.23 10.51
N GLU A 347 -23.02 -18.08 10.95
CA GLU A 347 -22.57 -17.07 11.92
C GLU A 347 -21.46 -16.22 11.33
N GLU A 348 -21.52 -14.92 11.61
CA GLU A 348 -20.48 -13.98 11.21
C GLU A 348 -19.30 -14.02 12.19
N PHE A 349 -18.09 -13.77 11.68
CA PHE A 349 -16.91 -13.57 12.49
C PHE A 349 -16.45 -12.10 12.42
N ILE A 350 -15.80 -11.65 13.49
CA ILE A 350 -15.20 -10.32 13.59
C ILE A 350 -13.68 -10.47 13.46
N PRO A 351 -13.02 -9.93 12.41
CA PRO A 351 -11.58 -10.07 12.21
C PRO A 351 -10.75 -9.61 13.41
N LEU A 352 -11.13 -8.50 14.05
CA LEU A 352 -10.47 -8.00 15.26
C LEU A 352 -10.50 -9.03 16.40
N GLU A 353 -11.63 -9.69 16.65
CA GLU A 353 -11.74 -10.72 17.69
C GLU A 353 -10.97 -11.98 17.32
N THR A 354 -10.96 -12.37 16.04
CA THR A 354 -10.10 -13.47 15.55
C THR A 354 -8.61 -13.19 15.84
N LEU A 355 -8.13 -11.96 15.61
CA LEU A 355 -6.74 -11.59 15.90
C LEU A 355 -6.45 -11.58 17.41
N LYS A 356 -7.37 -11.10 18.24
CA LYS A 356 -7.21 -11.07 19.71
C LYS A 356 -7.18 -12.48 20.30
N ASN A 357 -8.01 -13.38 19.77
CA ASN A 357 -8.12 -14.76 20.24
C ASN A 357 -7.00 -15.68 19.72
N SER A 358 -6.15 -15.18 18.79
CA SER A 358 -5.05 -15.93 18.19
C SER A 358 -3.71 -15.24 18.47
N PRO A 359 -3.20 -15.21 19.71
CA PRO A 359 -1.93 -14.54 20.01
C PRO A 359 -0.75 -15.16 19.21
N PRO A 360 0.22 -14.35 18.76
CA PRO A 360 0.38 -12.92 19.01
C PRO A 360 -0.24 -12.00 17.94
N SER A 361 -1.26 -12.45 17.18
CA SER A 361 -1.71 -11.75 15.96
C SER A 361 -2.08 -10.28 16.18
N PHE A 362 -2.93 -9.96 17.17
CA PHE A 362 -3.30 -8.56 17.43
C PHE A 362 -2.09 -7.69 17.85
N SER A 363 -1.22 -8.19 18.72
CA SER A 363 -0.03 -7.45 19.15
C SER A 363 0.99 -7.31 18.02
N PHE A 364 1.08 -8.27 17.10
CA PHE A 364 1.90 -8.20 15.90
C PHE A 364 1.51 -7.02 15.00
N HIS A 365 0.22 -6.91 14.63
CA HIS A 365 -0.26 -5.77 13.82
C HIS A 365 -0.02 -4.43 14.52
N LYS A 366 -0.26 -4.35 15.84
CA LYS A 366 -0.01 -3.12 16.61
C LYS A 366 1.49 -2.78 16.69
N LYS A 367 2.35 -3.80 16.73
CA LYS A 367 3.80 -3.62 16.79
C LYS A 367 4.37 -3.03 15.50
N ILE A 368 3.82 -3.39 14.33
CA ILE A 368 4.19 -2.77 13.03
C ILE A 368 4.00 -1.25 13.09
N TRP A 369 2.79 -0.79 13.47
CA TRP A 369 2.47 0.64 13.51
C TRP A 369 3.26 1.40 14.57
N SER A 370 3.39 0.84 15.78
CA SER A 370 4.19 1.48 16.83
C SER A 370 5.66 1.56 16.46
N TRP A 371 6.26 0.48 15.94
CA TRP A 371 7.65 0.51 15.48
C TRP A 371 7.87 1.56 14.38
N PHE A 372 6.99 1.61 13.39
CA PHE A 372 7.13 2.55 12.29
C PHE A 372 7.04 3.99 12.80
N TYR A 373 6.06 4.30 13.66
CA TYR A 373 5.91 5.63 14.23
C TYR A 373 7.06 6.03 15.17
N GLU A 374 7.58 5.11 15.99
CA GLU A 374 8.79 5.37 16.79
C GLU A 374 9.99 5.67 15.89
N SER A 375 10.15 4.94 14.78
CA SER A 375 11.23 5.18 13.82
C SER A 375 11.13 6.57 13.19
N LEU A 376 9.91 7.06 12.89
CA LEU A 376 9.69 8.44 12.41
C LEU A 376 10.11 9.46 13.45
N LYS A 377 9.74 9.26 14.72
CA LYS A 377 10.11 10.15 15.83
C LYS A 377 11.62 10.20 16.03
N GLU A 378 12.28 9.05 16.06
CA GLU A 378 13.74 8.96 16.21
C GLU A 378 14.46 9.70 15.08
N PHE A 379 14.03 9.49 13.83
CA PHE A 379 14.60 10.15 12.68
C PHE A 379 14.37 11.67 12.72
N HIS A 380 13.14 12.12 12.99
CA HIS A 380 12.80 13.54 13.11
C HIS A 380 13.66 14.24 14.19
N GLN A 381 13.81 13.62 15.37
CA GLN A 381 14.66 14.16 16.43
C GLN A 381 16.15 14.21 16.04
N SER A 382 16.65 13.24 15.26
CA SER A 382 18.02 13.28 14.74
C SER A 382 18.23 14.46 13.77
N LYS A 383 17.24 14.73 12.92
CA LYS A 383 17.26 15.83 11.93
C LYS A 383 17.27 17.20 12.60
N LEU A 384 16.46 17.40 13.65
CA LEU A 384 16.45 18.63 14.45
C LEU A 384 17.78 18.88 15.16
N LYS A 385 18.47 17.82 15.61
CA LYS A 385 19.79 17.94 16.26
C LYS A 385 20.88 18.35 15.28
N ASN A 386 20.86 17.82 14.05
CA ASN A 386 21.88 18.11 13.04
C ASN A 386 21.74 19.52 12.41
N GLN A 387 20.66 20.23 12.69
CA GLN A 387 20.42 21.60 12.23
C GLN A 387 20.78 22.67 13.28
N LYS A 388 21.03 22.27 14.53
CA LYS A 388 21.51 23.14 15.62
C LYS A 388 23.02 23.04 15.73
#